data_AF-A0ABD5SI20-F1
#
_entry.id   AF-A0ABD5SI20-F1
#
_cell.length_a   1.000
_cell.length_b   1.000
_cell.length_c   1.000
_cell.angle_alpha   90.00
_cell.angle_beta   90.00
_cell.angle_gamma   90.00
#
_symmetry.space_group_name_H-M   'P 1'
#
loop_
_entity.id
_entity.type
_entity.pdbx_description
1 polymer ?
#
loop_
_entity_poly.entity_id
_entity_poly.type
_entity_poly.pdbx_seq_one_letter_code
_entity_poly.pdbx_strand_id
1 'polypeptide(L)'
;GPNRSVRAVTTVDRVRTWAPEADCVVFAETPTTAAGSNLLEVIEACDSAPVILFSEASYAPAAARSTDGIDGYVRRDTDDAVSHLADEIEWVCSDGRTTGNTGERDIDAESDSDAEVESDTDAETDPEADVIAMAGVPAPPSRQPADAFLESVPELVACRDRDRFFELLVETAADALESEYCWLSTVRFGDLVPRTTAPGVSADALESLSRAGP
;
A
#
# COMPACT_ATOMS: atom_id res chain seq x y z
N GLY A 1 0.23 -24.48 0.18
CA GLY A 1 -0.64 -25.55 -0.38
C GLY A 1 0.23 -26.66 -0.98
N PRO A 2 -0.31 -27.87 -1.15
CA PRO A 2 0.44 -29.08 -1.53
C PRO A 2 1.11 -29.06 -2.92
N ASN A 3 0.91 -28.00 -3.72
CA ASN A 3 1.55 -27.81 -5.03
C ASN A 3 2.70 -26.79 -5.03
N ARG A 4 3.10 -26.25 -3.86
CA ARG A 4 4.24 -25.32 -3.78
C ARG A 4 5.54 -26.12 -3.78
N SER A 5 6.36 -25.98 -4.83
CA SER A 5 7.69 -26.59 -4.90
C SER A 5 8.76 -25.52 -5.01
N VAL A 6 9.78 -25.59 -4.15
CA VAL A 6 10.96 -24.72 -4.23
C VAL A 6 12.07 -25.48 -4.93
N ARG A 7 12.69 -24.83 -5.91
CA ARG A 7 13.75 -25.41 -6.73
C ARG A 7 15.01 -24.57 -6.56
N ALA A 8 16.00 -25.13 -5.88
CA ALA A 8 17.32 -24.49 -5.77
C ALA A 8 18.03 -24.54 -7.12
N VAL A 9 18.50 -23.38 -7.57
CA VAL A 9 19.22 -23.20 -8.84
C VAL A 9 20.51 -22.45 -8.56
N THR A 10 21.62 -22.91 -9.14
CA THR A 10 22.97 -22.35 -8.88
C THR A 10 23.65 -21.83 -10.15
N THR A 11 22.95 -21.84 -11.29
CA THR A 11 23.50 -21.47 -12.60
C THR A 11 22.45 -20.75 -13.43
N VAL A 12 22.84 -19.70 -14.16
CA VAL A 12 21.94 -18.90 -15.01
C VAL A 12 21.25 -19.76 -16.08
N ASP A 13 21.96 -20.72 -16.69
CA ASP A 13 21.36 -21.62 -17.71
C ASP A 13 20.14 -22.38 -17.21
N ARG A 14 20.16 -22.79 -15.94
CA ARG A 14 19.02 -23.46 -15.30
C ARG A 14 17.89 -22.48 -15.00
N VAL A 15 18.21 -21.24 -14.64
CA VAL A 15 17.19 -20.18 -14.47
C VAL A 15 16.47 -19.97 -15.80
N ARG A 16 17.19 -19.79 -16.91
CA ARG A 16 16.61 -19.61 -18.24
C ARG A 16 15.69 -20.77 -18.65
N THR A 17 15.98 -21.98 -18.18
CA THR A 17 15.16 -23.16 -18.47
C THR A 17 13.88 -23.20 -17.63
N TRP A 18 13.91 -22.76 -16.37
CA TRP A 18 12.84 -23.01 -15.39
C TRP A 18 12.03 -21.76 -15.03
N ALA A 19 12.57 -20.57 -15.21
CA ALA A 19 11.88 -19.32 -14.92
C ALA A 19 10.53 -19.20 -15.66
N PRO A 20 10.38 -19.59 -16.94
CA PRO A 20 9.09 -19.51 -17.64
C PRO A 20 7.97 -20.36 -17.02
N GLU A 21 8.32 -21.37 -16.22
CA GLU A 21 7.37 -22.25 -15.53
C GLU A 21 7.24 -21.90 -14.03
N ALA A 22 7.98 -20.91 -13.55
CA ALA A 22 8.00 -20.50 -12.15
C ALA A 22 7.07 -19.31 -11.90
N ASP A 23 6.42 -19.29 -10.74
CA ASP A 23 5.59 -18.15 -10.32
C ASP A 23 6.45 -16.91 -9.99
N CYS A 24 7.69 -17.12 -9.52
CA CYS A 24 8.70 -16.08 -9.28
C CYS A 24 10.10 -16.69 -9.16
N VAL A 25 11.12 -15.84 -9.23
CA VAL A 25 12.53 -16.20 -8.98
C VAL A 25 13.07 -15.38 -7.81
N VAL A 26 13.68 -16.04 -6.83
CA VAL A 26 14.32 -15.38 -5.69
C VAL A 26 15.84 -15.42 -5.86
N PHE A 27 16.46 -14.24 -5.93
CA PHE A 27 17.92 -14.10 -5.97
C PHE A 27 18.45 -13.85 -4.55
N ALA A 28 19.08 -14.86 -3.94
CA ALA A 28 19.48 -14.84 -2.52
C ALA A 28 20.94 -14.41 -2.26
N GLU A 29 21.65 -13.98 -3.30
CA GLU A 29 23.03 -13.51 -3.20
C GLU A 29 23.09 -11.99 -3.08
N THR A 30 24.15 -11.50 -2.44
CA THR A 30 24.37 -10.05 -2.30
C THR A 30 25.03 -9.50 -3.56
N PRO A 31 24.41 -8.59 -4.32
CA PRO A 31 24.86 -8.19 -5.66
C PRO A 31 26.29 -7.60 -5.73
N THR A 32 26.78 -7.04 -4.62
CA THR A 32 28.14 -6.49 -4.52
C THR A 32 29.23 -7.55 -4.34
N THR A 33 28.86 -8.83 -4.20
CA THR A 33 29.80 -9.95 -4.04
C THR A 33 30.08 -10.64 -5.37
N ALA A 34 31.15 -11.44 -5.44
CA ALA A 34 31.45 -12.23 -6.63
C ALA A 34 30.36 -13.27 -6.97
N ALA A 35 29.61 -13.76 -5.97
CA ALA A 35 28.46 -14.64 -6.20
C ALA A 35 27.24 -13.85 -6.73
N GLY A 36 27.09 -12.60 -6.29
CA GLY A 36 26.00 -11.71 -6.67
C GLY A 36 26.17 -11.01 -8.02
N SER A 37 27.35 -11.09 -8.66
CA SER A 37 27.61 -10.41 -9.95
C SER A 37 26.70 -10.89 -11.08
N ASN A 38 26.09 -12.06 -10.93
CA ASN A 38 25.21 -12.66 -11.93
C ASN A 38 23.77 -12.12 -11.87
N LEU A 39 23.46 -11.15 -11.00
CA LEU A 39 22.11 -10.63 -10.84
C LEU A 39 21.49 -10.17 -12.18
N LEU A 40 22.21 -9.38 -12.97
CA LEU A 40 21.70 -8.88 -14.25
C LEU A 40 21.47 -10.01 -15.27
N GLU A 41 22.36 -11.01 -15.29
CA GLU A 41 22.19 -12.19 -16.15
C GLU A 41 20.99 -13.05 -15.72
N VAL A 42 20.72 -13.13 -14.41
CA VAL A 42 19.52 -13.79 -13.88
C VAL A 42 18.26 -13.03 -14.27
N ILE A 43 18.23 -11.69 -14.14
CA ILE A 43 17.09 -10.86 -14.55
C ILE A 43 16.79 -11.07 -16.04
N GLU A 44 17.82 -11.01 -16.90
CA GLU A 44 17.65 -11.27 -18.34
C GLU A 44 17.15 -12.69 -18.61
N ALA A 45 17.58 -13.69 -17.83
CA ALA A 45 17.14 -15.07 -17.97
C ALA A 45 15.70 -15.32 -17.48
N CYS A 46 15.14 -14.45 -16.65
CA CYS A 46 13.78 -14.60 -16.12
C CYS A 46 12.70 -14.17 -17.11
N ASP A 47 13.04 -13.30 -18.06
CA ASP A 47 12.13 -12.77 -19.10
C ASP A 47 10.87 -12.14 -18.51
N SER A 48 9.82 -12.94 -18.26
CA SER A 48 8.54 -12.51 -17.70
C SER A 48 8.28 -12.97 -16.26
N ALA A 49 9.10 -13.88 -15.71
CA ALA A 49 8.97 -14.32 -14.33
C ALA A 49 9.48 -13.23 -13.38
N PRO A 50 8.69 -12.82 -12.37
CA PRO A 50 9.11 -11.72 -11.52
C PRO A 50 10.26 -12.12 -10.60
N VAL A 51 11.17 -11.18 -10.36
CA VAL A 51 12.41 -11.37 -9.61
C VAL A 51 12.37 -10.66 -8.28
N ILE A 52 12.56 -11.41 -7.20
CA ILE A 52 12.68 -10.89 -5.83
C ILE A 52 14.14 -10.97 -5.40
N LEU A 53 14.71 -9.83 -5.02
CA LEU A 53 16.04 -9.76 -4.45
C LEU A 53 15.99 -10.01 -2.93
N PHE A 54 16.65 -11.07 -2.48
CA PHE A 54 16.76 -11.45 -1.07
C PHE A 54 18.22 -11.30 -0.59
N SER A 55 18.61 -10.07 -0.24
CA SER A 55 20.02 -9.69 -0.04
C SER A 55 20.28 -9.09 1.36
N GLU A 56 21.54 -9.05 1.78
CA GLU A 56 21.96 -8.30 2.97
C GLU A 56 21.88 -6.79 2.77
N ALA A 57 21.94 -6.05 3.89
CA ALA A 57 21.88 -4.59 3.93
C ALA A 57 23.01 -3.86 3.19
N SER A 58 24.10 -4.54 2.84
CA SER A 58 25.17 -3.95 2.01
C SER A 58 24.66 -3.55 0.62
N TYR A 59 23.53 -4.10 0.18
CA TYR A 59 22.81 -3.64 -0.98
C TYR A 59 21.60 -2.80 -0.56
N ALA A 60 21.70 -1.48 -0.77
CA ALA A 60 20.73 -0.53 -0.28
C ALA A 60 19.36 -0.68 -0.97
N PRO A 61 18.22 -0.49 -0.27
CA PRO A 61 16.88 -0.58 -0.87
C PRO A 61 16.65 0.41 -2.03
N ALA A 62 17.33 1.55 -2.03
CA ALA A 62 17.28 2.50 -3.15
C ALA A 62 17.96 1.93 -4.41
N ALA A 63 19.06 1.19 -4.24
CA ALA A 63 19.78 0.54 -5.35
C ALA A 63 18.96 -0.61 -5.96
N ALA A 64 18.27 -1.38 -5.11
CA ALA A 64 17.33 -2.41 -5.55
C ALA A 64 16.21 -1.81 -6.41
N ARG A 65 15.56 -0.74 -5.93
CA ARG A 65 14.48 -0.06 -6.68
C ARG A 65 14.96 0.62 -7.97
N SER A 66 16.23 1.00 -8.06
CA SER A 66 16.80 1.57 -9.28
C SER A 66 17.26 0.53 -10.30
N THR A 67 17.31 -0.75 -9.90
CA THR A 67 17.71 -1.82 -10.81
C THR A 67 16.48 -2.30 -11.55
N ASP A 68 16.48 -2.10 -12.87
CA ASP A 68 15.41 -2.55 -13.74
C ASP A 68 15.28 -4.08 -13.72
N GLY A 69 14.04 -4.58 -13.69
CA GLY A 69 13.73 -6.01 -13.61
C GLY A 69 13.83 -6.64 -12.22
N ILE A 70 13.86 -5.85 -11.15
CA ILE A 70 13.60 -6.34 -9.78
C ILE A 70 12.19 -5.92 -9.36
N ASP A 71 11.33 -6.90 -9.11
CA ASP A 71 9.93 -6.70 -8.76
C ASP A 71 9.71 -6.62 -7.24
N GLY A 72 10.59 -7.24 -6.45
CA GLY A 72 10.53 -7.23 -4.99
C GLY A 72 11.89 -7.21 -4.32
N TYR A 73 11.94 -6.71 -3.09
CA TYR A 73 13.18 -6.66 -2.30
C TYR A 73 12.94 -6.96 -0.83
N VAL A 74 13.69 -7.93 -0.30
CA VAL A 74 13.66 -8.31 1.10
C VAL A 74 15.07 -8.36 1.65
N ARG A 75 15.26 -7.73 2.82
CA ARG A 75 16.51 -7.81 3.57
C ARG A 75 16.63 -9.16 4.26
N ARG A 76 17.75 -9.85 4.03
CA ARG A 76 18.00 -11.18 4.61
C ARG A 76 18.56 -11.15 6.02
N ASP A 77 19.10 -10.02 6.45
CA ASP A 77 19.82 -9.84 7.72
C ASP A 77 18.90 -9.43 8.89
N THR A 78 17.61 -9.79 8.81
CA THR A 78 16.61 -9.54 9.85
C THR A 78 16.03 -10.86 10.37
N ASP A 79 15.59 -10.89 11.63
CA ASP A 79 15.07 -12.13 12.24
C ASP A 79 13.76 -12.62 11.59
N ASP A 80 13.03 -11.74 10.89
CA ASP A 80 11.78 -11.98 10.17
C ASP A 80 11.94 -12.08 8.64
N ALA A 81 13.17 -12.17 8.15
CA ALA A 81 13.50 -12.18 6.72
C ALA A 81 12.70 -13.21 5.91
N VAL A 82 12.49 -14.41 6.44
CA VAL A 82 11.73 -15.48 5.76
C VAL A 82 10.23 -15.18 5.70
N SER A 83 9.68 -14.57 6.76
CA SER A 83 8.27 -14.15 6.78
C SER A 83 8.04 -13.02 5.78
N HIS A 84 8.92 -12.02 5.76
CA HIS A 84 8.86 -10.95 4.76
C HIS A 84 9.05 -11.47 3.34
N LEU A 85 9.94 -12.44 3.12
CA LEU A 85 10.09 -13.07 1.81
C LEU A 85 8.79 -13.78 1.38
N ALA A 86 8.09 -14.45 2.29
CA ALA A 86 6.83 -15.11 1.97
C ALA A 86 5.72 -14.10 1.60
N ASP A 87 5.60 -13.01 2.38
CA ASP A 87 4.64 -11.93 2.11
C ASP A 87 4.96 -11.25 0.75
N GLU A 88 6.24 -11.02 0.45
CA GLU A 88 6.67 -10.43 -0.82
C GLU A 88 6.39 -11.34 -2.02
N ILE A 89 6.67 -12.65 -1.89
CA ILE A 89 6.33 -13.64 -2.92
C ILE A 89 4.83 -13.64 -3.19
N GLU A 90 4.01 -13.61 -2.15
CA GLU A 90 2.56 -13.56 -2.30
C GLU A 90 2.12 -12.28 -3.02
N TRP A 91 2.69 -11.13 -2.65
CA TRP A 91 2.36 -9.85 -3.28
C TRP A 91 2.74 -9.83 -4.78
N VAL A 92 4.00 -10.12 -5.09
CA VAL A 92 4.53 -10.10 -6.47
C VAL A 92 3.82 -11.11 -7.38
N CYS A 93 3.57 -12.33 -6.89
CA CYS A 93 2.89 -13.36 -7.68
C CYS A 93 1.39 -13.07 -7.87
N SER A 94 0.77 -12.30 -6.96
CA SER A 94 -0.64 -11.94 -7.05
C SER A 94 -0.89 -10.79 -8.04
N ASP A 95 0.08 -9.88 -8.20
CA ASP A 95 0.04 -8.80 -9.20
C ASP A 95 0.34 -9.27 -10.64
N GLY A 96 0.89 -10.49 -10.79
CA GLY A 96 1.25 -11.14 -12.06
C GLY A 96 0.10 -11.50 -13.01
N ARG A 97 -1.12 -10.98 -12.80
CA ARG A 97 -2.21 -11.04 -13.79
C ARG A 97 -2.39 -9.77 -14.61
N THR A 98 -1.58 -8.73 -14.37
CA THR A 98 -1.64 -7.46 -15.10
C THR A 98 -0.25 -6.92 -15.42
N THR A 99 0.53 -7.63 -16.24
CA THR A 99 1.63 -6.97 -16.95
C THR A 99 1.08 -6.25 -18.17
N GLY A 100 0.90 -4.93 -18.04
CA GLY A 100 0.75 -4.01 -19.17
C GLY A 100 -0.28 -2.90 -18.96
N ASN A 101 0.06 -1.85 -18.20
CA ASN A 101 -0.06 -0.47 -18.67
C ASN A 101 0.58 0.51 -17.65
N THR A 102 1.89 0.75 -17.77
CA THR A 102 2.43 2.08 -17.50
C THR A 102 2.04 2.93 -18.70
N GLY A 103 0.79 3.38 -18.72
CA GLY A 103 0.22 4.22 -19.76
C GLY A 103 -0.73 5.18 -19.09
N GLU A 104 -0.41 6.47 -19.27
CA GLU A 104 -1.27 7.63 -19.08
C GLU A 104 -2.76 7.27 -19.03
N ARG A 105 -3.45 7.59 -17.94
CA ARG A 105 -4.90 7.83 -18.02
C ARG A 105 -5.07 9.27 -18.47
N ASP A 106 -4.94 9.46 -19.78
CA ASP A 106 -5.62 10.54 -20.48
C ASP A 106 -7.12 10.42 -20.20
N ILE A 107 -7.68 11.50 -19.68
CA ILE A 107 -9.11 11.64 -19.45
C ILE A 107 -9.69 12.03 -20.81
N ASP A 108 -10.01 11.03 -21.63
CA ASP A 108 -10.81 11.23 -22.83
C ASP A 108 -12.23 11.61 -22.40
N ALA A 109 -12.58 12.84 -22.74
CA ALA A 109 -13.87 13.45 -22.56
C ALA A 109 -14.86 12.86 -23.57
N GLU A 110 -15.74 11.98 -23.12
CA GLU A 110 -16.98 11.69 -23.83
C GLU A 110 -18.14 11.69 -22.84
N SER A 111 -18.90 12.79 -22.83
CA SER A 111 -20.26 12.80 -22.31
C SER A 111 -21.09 13.70 -23.22
N ASP A 112 -21.44 13.14 -24.37
CA ASP A 112 -22.42 13.70 -25.28
C ASP A 112 -23.73 12.93 -25.08
N SER A 113 -24.75 13.60 -24.57
CA SER A 113 -26.16 13.17 -24.59
C SER A 113 -27.05 14.32 -24.13
N ASP A 114 -27.46 15.12 -25.11
CA ASP A 114 -28.61 16.02 -25.06
C ASP A 114 -29.88 15.35 -24.52
N ALA A 115 -30.62 16.11 -23.69
CA ALA A 115 -32.08 16.10 -23.71
C ALA A 115 -32.63 17.37 -23.02
N GLU A 116 -33.07 18.33 -23.83
CA GLU A 116 -33.91 19.45 -23.40
C GLU A 116 -35.32 18.96 -23.04
N VAL A 117 -35.88 19.44 -21.91
CA VAL A 117 -37.32 19.77 -21.79
C VAL A 117 -37.48 20.83 -20.69
N GLU A 118 -37.98 22.01 -21.08
CA GLU A 118 -38.49 23.05 -20.19
C GLU A 118 -39.89 22.72 -19.67
N SER A 119 -40.26 23.22 -18.48
CA SER A 119 -41.59 23.84 -18.27
C SER A 119 -41.69 24.42 -16.85
N ASP A 120 -41.94 25.72 -16.79
CA ASP A 120 -42.56 26.42 -15.66
C ASP A 120 -43.87 25.75 -15.23
N THR A 121 -44.20 25.77 -13.94
CA THR A 121 -45.55 26.06 -13.44
C THR A 121 -45.47 26.44 -11.95
N ASP A 122 -45.61 27.75 -11.70
CA ASP A 122 -46.09 28.29 -10.43
C ASP A 122 -47.50 27.75 -10.16
N ALA A 123 -47.71 27.15 -8.98
CA ALA A 123 -49.03 27.01 -8.40
C ALA A 123 -48.91 27.01 -6.87
N GLU A 124 -49.07 28.21 -6.32
CA GLU A 124 -49.35 28.47 -4.92
C GLU A 124 -50.49 27.58 -4.41
N THR A 125 -50.27 26.88 -3.31
CA THR A 125 -51.34 26.46 -2.40
C THR A 125 -50.77 26.38 -1.00
N ASP A 126 -50.93 27.48 -0.27
CA ASP A 126 -51.01 27.49 1.20
C ASP A 126 -52.51 27.42 1.58
N PRO A 127 -52.90 26.68 2.63
CA PRO A 127 -53.10 27.39 3.90
C PRO A 127 -52.69 26.61 5.15
N GLU A 128 -51.78 27.22 5.90
CA GLU A 128 -51.72 27.46 7.34
C GLU A 128 -52.21 26.34 8.29
N ALA A 129 -51.24 25.74 9.00
CA ALA A 129 -51.39 25.38 10.41
C ALA A 129 -50.02 25.45 11.13
N ASP A 130 -49.71 26.66 11.56
CA ASP A 130 -48.99 27.05 12.78
C ASP A 130 -48.32 25.92 13.61
N VAL A 131 -47.01 25.74 13.40
CA VAL A 131 -46.05 25.50 14.49
C VAL A 131 -44.72 26.14 14.11
N ILE A 132 -44.39 27.27 14.74
CA ILE A 132 -43.08 27.92 14.62
C ILE A 132 -42.02 27.00 15.25
N ALA A 133 -41.39 26.15 14.44
CA ALA A 133 -40.08 25.60 14.73
C ALA A 133 -39.06 26.37 13.88
N MET A 134 -38.18 27.12 14.53
CA MET A 134 -36.99 27.70 13.92
C MET A 134 -36.26 26.58 13.16
N ALA A 135 -36.41 26.56 11.84
CA ALA A 135 -35.66 25.68 10.97
C ALA A 135 -34.19 26.02 11.15
N GLY A 136 -33.52 25.21 11.96
CA GLY A 136 -32.07 25.18 12.03
C GLY A 136 -31.57 25.09 10.60
N VAL A 137 -30.56 25.93 10.30
CA VAL A 137 -29.73 25.81 9.11
C VAL A 137 -29.55 24.33 8.81
N PRO A 138 -29.91 23.83 7.61
CA PRO A 138 -29.64 22.44 7.27
C PRO A 138 -28.15 22.23 7.49
N ALA A 139 -27.82 21.35 8.44
CA ALA A 139 -26.44 21.02 8.74
C ALA A 139 -25.77 20.65 7.40
N PRO A 140 -24.57 21.19 7.10
CA PRO A 140 -23.85 20.76 5.92
C PRO A 140 -23.74 19.23 5.94
N PRO A 141 -23.83 18.54 4.78
CA PRO A 141 -23.65 17.11 4.75
C PRO A 141 -22.35 16.78 5.48
N SER A 142 -22.45 15.96 6.52
CA SER A 142 -21.29 15.54 7.32
C SER A 142 -20.24 15.01 6.35
N ARG A 143 -19.12 15.72 6.28
CA ARG A 143 -18.02 15.38 5.39
C ARG A 143 -17.60 13.94 5.68
N GLN A 144 -17.54 13.09 4.67
CA GLN A 144 -17.19 11.69 4.92
C GLN A 144 -15.75 11.65 5.46
N PRO A 145 -15.46 10.84 6.50
CA PRO A 145 -14.12 10.73 7.07
C PRO A 145 -13.04 10.40 6.04
N ALA A 146 -13.37 9.62 5.01
CA ALA A 146 -12.46 9.31 3.92
C ALA A 146 -12.08 10.58 3.13
N ASP A 147 -13.04 11.43 2.77
CA ASP A 147 -12.78 12.70 2.06
C ASP A 147 -12.03 13.69 2.96
N ALA A 148 -12.34 13.69 4.26
CA ALA A 148 -11.59 14.44 5.27
C ALA A 148 -10.10 14.07 5.27
N PHE A 149 -9.80 12.78 5.33
CA PHE A 149 -8.45 12.25 5.32
C PHE A 149 -7.72 12.47 3.98
N LEU A 150 -8.42 12.29 2.85
CA LEU A 150 -7.82 12.40 1.52
C LEU A 150 -7.32 13.82 1.21
N GLU A 151 -7.97 14.85 1.73
CA GLU A 151 -7.51 16.24 1.55
C GLU A 151 -6.13 16.50 2.20
N SER A 152 -5.76 15.74 3.22
CA SER A 152 -4.47 15.86 3.92
C SER A 152 -3.34 15.02 3.31
N VAL A 153 -3.62 14.19 2.29
CA VAL A 153 -2.63 13.33 1.63
C VAL A 153 -1.41 14.10 1.09
N PRO A 154 -1.53 15.29 0.46
CA PRO A 154 -0.36 16.03 0.00
C PRO A 154 0.62 16.39 1.12
N GLU A 155 0.12 16.74 2.31
CA GLU A 155 0.95 17.07 3.47
C GLU A 155 1.64 15.82 4.04
N LEU A 156 0.90 14.70 4.10
CA LEU A 156 1.46 13.40 4.49
C LEU A 156 2.58 12.95 3.55
N VAL A 157 2.40 13.10 2.23
CA VAL A 157 3.39 12.74 1.21
C VAL A 157 4.62 13.66 1.23
N ALA A 158 4.44 14.93 1.62
CA ALA A 158 5.54 15.87 1.78
C ALA A 158 6.41 15.57 3.02
N CYS A 159 5.90 14.84 4.01
CA CYS A 159 6.64 14.51 5.22
C CYS A 159 7.72 13.46 4.97
N ARG A 160 8.99 13.86 5.11
CA ARG A 160 10.17 12.98 4.92
C ARG A 160 10.70 12.36 6.22
N ASP A 161 10.39 12.99 7.35
CA ASP A 161 10.72 12.44 8.66
C ASP A 161 9.69 11.37 9.03
N ARG A 162 10.16 10.17 9.34
CA ARG A 162 9.30 9.00 9.58
C ARG A 162 8.51 9.14 10.88
N ASP A 163 9.15 9.60 11.94
CA ASP A 163 8.51 9.65 13.25
C ASP A 163 7.46 10.78 13.26
N ARG A 164 7.78 11.90 12.61
CA ARG A 164 6.82 12.97 12.33
C ARG A 164 5.70 12.56 11.37
N PHE A 165 6.00 11.71 10.39
CA PHE A 165 4.97 11.17 9.50
C PHE A 165 3.95 10.34 10.27
N PHE A 166 4.40 9.51 11.22
CA PHE A 166 3.48 8.74 12.06
C PHE A 166 2.59 9.63 12.91
N GLU A 167 3.16 10.66 13.54
CA GLU A 167 2.40 11.63 14.33
C GLU A 167 1.34 12.32 13.48
N LEU A 168 1.75 12.85 12.32
CA LEU A 168 0.85 13.54 11.39
C LEU A 168 -0.25 12.63 10.86
N LEU A 169 0.06 11.36 10.60
CA LEU A 169 -0.91 10.36 10.15
C LEU A 169 -1.98 10.09 11.21
N VAL A 170 -1.58 9.95 12.48
CA VAL A 170 -2.52 9.72 13.59
C VAL A 170 -3.36 10.96 13.87
N GLU A 171 -2.77 12.15 13.84
CA GLU A 171 -3.50 13.42 13.97
C GLU A 171 -4.55 13.57 12.86
N THR A 172 -4.13 13.40 11.61
CA THR A 172 -5.03 13.50 10.44
C THR A 172 -6.17 12.49 10.50
N ALA A 173 -5.87 11.24 10.90
CA ALA A 173 -6.89 10.20 11.03
C ALA A 173 -7.83 10.46 12.22
N ALA A 174 -7.32 10.95 13.35
CA ALA A 174 -8.11 11.31 14.52
C ALA A 174 -9.08 12.45 14.18
N ASP A 175 -8.61 13.48 13.49
CA ASP A 175 -9.43 14.62 13.05
C ASP A 175 -10.50 14.19 12.04
N ALA A 176 -10.13 13.40 11.04
CA ALA A 176 -11.05 12.89 10.04
C ALA A 176 -12.15 11.99 10.62
N LEU A 177 -11.83 11.23 11.67
CA LEU A 177 -12.76 10.35 12.38
C LEU A 177 -13.48 11.04 13.54
N GLU A 178 -13.17 12.31 13.82
CA GLU A 178 -13.64 13.06 15.00
C GLU A 178 -13.45 12.25 16.31
N SER A 179 -12.31 11.57 16.44
CA SER A 179 -12.03 10.63 17.53
C SER A 179 -10.73 10.94 18.25
N GLU A 180 -10.80 11.11 19.56
CA GLU A 180 -9.63 11.29 20.42
C GLU A 180 -8.85 9.98 20.67
N TYR A 181 -9.44 8.84 20.26
CA TYR A 181 -8.91 7.50 20.50
C TYR A 181 -8.36 6.88 19.20
N CYS A 182 -7.21 7.39 18.75
CA CYS A 182 -6.52 6.89 17.57
C CYS A 182 -5.07 6.53 17.92
N TRP A 183 -4.53 5.48 17.31
CA TRP A 183 -3.11 5.14 17.39
C TRP A 183 -2.66 4.40 16.14
N LEU A 184 -1.36 4.41 15.91
CA LEU A 184 -0.72 3.65 14.85
C LEU A 184 0.14 2.55 15.46
N SER A 185 -0.09 1.31 15.02
CA SER A 185 0.82 0.19 15.28
C SER A 185 1.46 -0.28 13.99
N THR A 186 2.71 -0.70 14.06
CA THR A 186 3.41 -1.36 12.95
C THR A 186 3.74 -2.78 13.33
N VAL A 187 3.77 -3.68 12.34
CA VAL A 187 4.26 -5.03 12.56
C VAL A 187 5.78 -5.00 12.77
N ARG A 188 6.26 -5.64 13.84
CA ARG A 188 7.65 -6.01 14.08
C ARG A 188 7.68 -7.44 14.56
N PHE A 189 8.38 -8.34 13.85
CA PHE A 189 8.54 -9.74 14.26
C PHE A 189 7.20 -10.48 14.51
N GLY A 190 6.17 -10.14 13.74
CA GLY A 190 4.84 -10.71 13.93
C GLY A 190 4.03 -10.08 15.07
N ASP A 191 4.56 -9.06 15.76
CA ASP A 191 3.84 -8.31 16.79
C ASP A 191 3.43 -6.93 16.28
N LEU A 192 2.21 -6.51 16.59
CA LEU A 192 1.72 -5.15 16.44
C LEU A 192 2.32 -4.29 17.56
N VAL A 193 3.35 -3.52 17.22
CA VAL A 193 4.03 -2.63 18.16
C VAL A 193 3.50 -1.19 17.96
N PRO A 194 2.92 -0.57 19.00
CA PRO A 194 2.49 0.83 18.96
C PRO A 194 3.65 1.78 18.60
N ARG A 195 3.36 2.78 17.77
CA ARG A 195 4.34 3.80 17.33
C ARG A 195 4.03 5.17 17.86
N THR A 196 2.79 5.59 17.74
CA THR A 196 2.33 6.89 18.20
C THR A 196 0.83 6.85 18.46
N THR A 197 0.38 7.78 19.29
CA THR A 197 -0.98 7.85 19.81
C THR A 197 -1.52 9.27 19.67
N ALA A 198 -2.83 9.38 19.48
CA ALA A 198 -3.54 10.63 19.65
C ALA A 198 -3.54 11.02 21.15
N PRO A 199 -3.76 12.30 21.49
CA PRO A 199 -3.70 12.78 22.86
C PRO A 199 -4.62 12.06 23.85
N GLY A 200 -5.74 11.50 23.38
CA GLY A 200 -6.69 10.73 24.20
C GLY A 200 -6.22 9.33 24.58
N VAL A 201 -5.08 8.86 24.05
CA VAL A 201 -4.52 7.54 24.33
C VAL A 201 -3.10 7.67 24.90
N SER A 202 -2.92 7.17 26.12
CA SER A 202 -1.59 7.06 26.72
C SER A 202 -0.79 5.96 26.02
N ALA A 203 0.47 6.28 25.64
CA ALA A 203 1.38 5.30 25.06
C ALA A 203 1.63 4.10 26.00
N ASP A 204 1.60 4.31 27.32
CA ASP A 204 1.81 3.27 28.32
C ASP A 204 0.60 2.33 28.47
N ALA A 205 -0.56 2.69 27.90
CA ALA A 205 -1.77 1.88 27.93
C ALA A 205 -1.85 0.86 26.77
N LEU A 206 -0.97 0.97 25.78
CA LEU A 206 -0.95 0.09 24.61
C LEU A 206 0.17 -0.94 24.73
N GLU A 207 -0.20 -2.20 24.90
CA GLU A 207 0.74 -3.32 24.86
C GLU A 207 0.96 -3.81 23.41
N SER A 208 2.11 -4.43 23.17
CA SER A 208 2.34 -5.12 21.90
C SER A 208 1.49 -6.38 21.83
N LEU A 209 0.85 -6.60 20.68
CA LEU A 209 -0.04 -7.74 20.48
C LEU A 209 0.49 -8.62 19.35
N SER A 210 0.50 -9.94 19.55
CA SER A 210 0.79 -10.86 18.45
C SER A 210 -0.22 -10.68 17.32
N ARG A 211 0.27 -10.56 16.08
CA ARG A 211 -0.57 -10.50 14.87
C ARG A 211 -1.39 -11.77 14.68
N ALA A 212 -0.93 -12.90 15.23
CA ALA A 212 -1.65 -14.17 15.16
C ALA A 212 -2.93 -14.19 16.02
N GLY A 213 -3.17 -13.15 16.82
CA GLY A 213 -4.24 -13.11 17.82
C GLY A 213 -3.83 -13.81 19.13
N PRO A 214 -4.71 -13.77 20.15
CA PRO A 214 -4.55 -14.58 21.37
C PRO A 214 -4.71 -16.09 21.10
#